data_AF-A0AAU4T7V1-F1
#
_entry.id   AF-A0AAU4T7V1-F1
#
_cell.length_a   1.000
_cell.length_b   1.000
_cell.length_c   1.000
_cell.angle_alpha   90.00
_cell.angle_beta   90.00
_cell.angle_gamma   90.00
#
_symmetry.space_group_name_H-M   'P 1'
#
loop_
_entity.id
_entity.type
_entity.pdbx_description
1 polymer ?
#
loop_
_entity_poly.entity_id
_entity_poly.type
_entity_poly.pdbx_seq_one_letter_code
_entity_poly.pdbx_strand_id
1 'polypeptide(L)'
;MDWGAFLFMTMVTGSRRGEMCALRWSDINLDRLELFVKHSINGRRIKDTKTHQRRKQAIDVITRSVLVAHRARAEERCRALGGELARVAFVFSGEADSSAPLVPSSVSQRYRRLAKNLKIHTHRLKDLRAYNVTELLGAGTDVRTVAGRVGHGGGGATTLKYYAAFLATSDRQAVTAFAKQLPVPEELLAEQPVTTFINGLRLVCECGNESLWAMLVVTEDGAEALCGQCEAAVQTRPDAAVGPIGRTIKVDAAPPRELAPWEAIAQELAGAIKDGTMLPGEDVPTVGDIAQAHGVSVGTAHRAFTQLKKDGLIEVSRGRRAVVREVHEEASNAQCCQGMSSTRASSDGSRL
;
A
#
# COMPACT_ATOMS: atom_id res chain seq x y z
N MET A 1 -2.54 -18.64 -20.08
CA MET A 1 -1.84 -18.22 -18.84
C MET A 1 -0.70 -17.24 -19.08
N ASP A 2 -0.12 -17.15 -20.27
CA ASP A 2 1.10 -16.35 -20.56
C ASP A 2 0.97 -14.86 -20.25
N TRP A 3 -0.23 -14.30 -20.43
CA TRP A 3 -0.51 -12.93 -20.02
C TRP A 3 -0.45 -12.74 -18.50
N GLY A 4 -0.90 -13.73 -17.72
CA GLY A 4 -0.78 -13.72 -16.27
C GLY A 4 0.68 -13.74 -15.83
N ALA A 5 1.52 -14.58 -16.46
CA ALA A 5 2.96 -14.61 -16.20
C ALA A 5 3.64 -13.25 -16.48
N PHE A 6 3.26 -12.57 -17.58
CA PHE A 6 3.77 -11.23 -17.89
C PHE A 6 3.40 -10.20 -16.80
N LEU A 7 2.14 -10.21 -16.36
CA LEU A 7 1.67 -9.29 -15.31
C LEU A 7 2.32 -9.58 -13.97
N PHE A 8 2.41 -10.85 -13.59
CA PHE A 8 3.08 -11.30 -12.38
C PHE A 8 4.54 -10.83 -12.38
N MET A 9 5.29 -11.12 -13.45
CA MET A 9 6.68 -10.68 -13.59
C MET A 9 6.83 -9.15 -13.52
N THR A 10 5.92 -8.41 -14.16
CA THR A 10 5.93 -6.92 -14.11
C THR A 10 5.70 -6.43 -12.68
N MET A 11 4.79 -7.06 -11.94
CA MET A 11 4.47 -6.71 -10.55
C MET A 11 5.62 -7.05 -9.60
N VAL A 12 6.21 -8.25 -9.65
CA VAL A 12 7.23 -8.68 -8.66
C VAL A 12 8.62 -8.09 -8.92
N THR A 13 8.96 -7.80 -10.17
CA THR A 13 10.27 -7.22 -10.53
C THR A 13 10.28 -5.70 -10.54
N GLY A 14 9.10 -5.07 -10.61
CA GLY A 14 8.96 -3.63 -10.82
C GLY A 14 9.59 -3.13 -12.12
N SER A 15 9.90 -4.00 -13.08
CA SER A 15 10.62 -3.62 -14.31
C SER A 15 9.82 -2.66 -15.19
N ARG A 16 10.52 -1.79 -15.92
CA ARG A 16 9.85 -0.93 -16.91
C ARG A 16 9.28 -1.80 -18.02
N ARG A 17 8.15 -1.37 -18.57
CA ARG A 17 7.48 -2.06 -19.69
C ARG A 17 8.42 -2.48 -20.82
N GLY A 18 9.29 -1.57 -21.28
CA GLY A 18 10.23 -1.85 -22.37
C GLY A 18 11.29 -2.89 -21.99
N GLU A 19 11.70 -2.92 -20.73
CA GLU A 19 12.64 -3.91 -20.19
C GLU A 19 11.97 -5.30 -20.14
N MET A 20 10.73 -5.37 -19.65
CA MET A 20 9.98 -6.63 -19.59
C MET A 20 9.70 -7.22 -20.98
N CYS A 21 9.41 -6.37 -21.98
CA CYS A 21 9.24 -6.82 -23.36
C CYS A 21 10.56 -7.29 -24.00
N ALA A 22 11.71 -6.81 -23.50
CA ALA A 22 13.02 -7.13 -24.04
C ALA A 22 13.69 -8.34 -23.38
N LEU A 23 13.09 -8.87 -22.31
CA LEU A 23 13.67 -9.94 -21.50
C LEU A 23 13.79 -11.23 -22.31
N ARG A 24 14.97 -11.87 -22.26
CA ARG A 24 15.25 -13.15 -22.93
C ARG A 24 15.45 -14.27 -21.92
N TRP A 25 15.25 -15.51 -22.36
CA TRP A 25 15.52 -16.68 -21.51
C TRP A 25 16.98 -16.74 -21.04
N SER A 26 17.92 -16.28 -21.86
CA SER A 26 19.34 -16.14 -21.51
C SER A 26 19.63 -15.13 -20.40
N ASP A 27 18.66 -14.29 -20.03
CA ASP A 27 18.79 -13.29 -18.97
C ASP A 27 18.31 -13.80 -17.61
N ILE A 28 17.83 -15.05 -17.54
CA ILE A 28 17.29 -15.66 -16.32
C ILE A 28 18.13 -16.87 -15.95
N ASN A 29 18.60 -16.88 -14.71
CA ASN A 29 19.18 -18.05 -14.08
C ASN A 29 18.21 -18.57 -13.02
N LEU A 30 17.49 -19.64 -13.36
CA LEU A 30 16.47 -20.23 -12.48
C LEU A 30 17.07 -21.03 -11.33
N ASP A 31 18.33 -21.47 -11.43
CA ASP A 31 19.03 -22.22 -10.37
C ASP A 31 19.56 -21.26 -9.31
N ARG A 32 20.07 -20.11 -9.73
CA ARG A 32 20.53 -19.04 -8.84
C ARG A 32 19.44 -18.08 -8.40
N LEU A 33 18.22 -18.25 -8.92
CA LEU A 33 17.10 -17.33 -8.68
C LEU A 33 17.46 -15.88 -9.00
N GLU A 34 18.05 -15.65 -10.18
CA GLU A 34 18.52 -14.34 -10.62
C GLU A 34 17.98 -13.97 -12.01
N LEU A 35 17.64 -12.69 -12.18
CA LEU A 35 17.24 -12.09 -13.44
C LEU A 35 18.13 -10.88 -13.75
N PHE A 36 18.58 -10.77 -15.00
CA PHE A 36 19.39 -9.67 -15.50
C PHE A 36 18.57 -8.76 -16.41
N VAL A 37 18.45 -7.48 -16.06
CA VAL A 37 17.82 -6.49 -16.93
C VAL A 37 18.90 -5.80 -17.75
N LYS A 38 19.04 -6.19 -19.03
CA LYS A 38 20.12 -5.72 -19.92
C LYS A 38 19.65 -4.78 -21.03
N HIS A 39 18.44 -4.99 -21.55
CA HIS A 39 17.93 -4.30 -22.72
C HIS A 39 16.55 -3.70 -22.46
N SER A 40 16.12 -2.77 -23.32
CA SER A 40 14.79 -2.19 -23.30
C SER A 40 14.31 -1.91 -24.71
N ILE A 41 13.04 -2.22 -24.98
CA ILE A 41 12.43 -1.96 -26.28
C ILE A 41 11.65 -0.64 -26.27
N ASN A 42 11.84 0.15 -27.32
CA ASN A 42 10.99 1.29 -27.65
C ASN A 42 10.44 1.13 -29.08
N GLY A 43 9.11 0.96 -29.19
CA GLY A 43 8.48 0.56 -30.45
C GLY A 43 8.91 -0.86 -30.85
N ARG A 44 9.61 -0.99 -31.98
CA ARG A 44 10.25 -2.24 -32.42
C ARG A 44 11.78 -2.24 -32.28
N ARG A 45 12.37 -1.12 -31.84
CA ARG A 45 13.82 -1.00 -31.69
C ARG A 45 14.24 -1.46 -30.30
N ILE A 46 15.09 -2.48 -30.26
CA ILE A 46 15.81 -2.87 -29.05
C ILE A 46 16.91 -1.82 -28.85
N LYS A 47 16.97 -1.25 -27.65
CA LYS A 47 18.05 -0.40 -27.21
C LYS A 47 18.70 -1.06 -26.00
N ASP A 48 19.99 -0.84 -25.84
CA ASP A 48 20.57 -1.00 -24.52
C ASP A 48 19.86 -0.04 -23.56
N THR A 49 19.74 -0.46 -22.30
CA THR A 49 19.21 0.45 -21.28
C THR A 49 20.05 1.72 -21.31
N LYS A 50 19.40 2.88 -21.55
CA LYS A 50 20.09 4.18 -21.48
C LYS A 50 20.75 4.25 -20.11
N THR A 51 22.06 4.47 -20.09
CA THR A 51 23.00 4.39 -18.95
C THR A 51 23.33 2.96 -18.50
N HIS A 52 24.57 2.75 -18.07
CA HIS A 52 25.27 1.54 -17.59
C HIS A 52 24.59 0.73 -16.46
N GLN A 53 23.26 0.67 -16.42
CA GLN A 53 22.44 0.10 -15.36
C GLN A 53 21.97 -1.32 -15.75
N ARG A 54 22.90 -2.16 -16.25
CA ARG A 54 22.68 -3.61 -16.23
C ARG A 54 22.52 -3.98 -14.77
N ARG A 55 21.32 -4.39 -14.38
CA ARG A 55 21.03 -4.71 -12.98
C ARG A 55 20.64 -6.16 -12.84
N LYS A 56 21.13 -6.77 -11.77
CA LYS A 56 20.75 -8.10 -11.33
C LYS A 56 19.66 -7.95 -10.28
N GLN A 57 18.59 -8.72 -10.42
CA GLN A 57 17.51 -8.80 -9.44
C GLN A 57 17.39 -10.25 -8.97
N ALA A 58 17.30 -10.45 -7.66
CA ALA A 58 16.86 -11.72 -7.11
C ALA A 58 15.38 -11.95 -7.42
N ILE A 59 15.01 -13.18 -7.70
CA ILE A 59 13.63 -13.67 -7.77
C ILE A 59 13.41 -14.71 -6.67
N ASP A 60 12.16 -14.93 -6.28
CA ASP A 60 11.81 -15.94 -5.28
C ASP A 60 11.36 -17.27 -5.95
N VAL A 61 11.12 -18.29 -5.15
CA VAL A 61 10.73 -19.63 -5.60
C VAL A 61 9.35 -19.68 -6.27
N ILE A 62 8.43 -18.79 -5.91
CA ILE A 62 7.12 -18.65 -6.57
C ILE A 62 7.34 -18.03 -7.96
N THR A 63 8.15 -16.98 -8.05
CA THR A 63 8.53 -16.39 -9.34
C THR A 63 9.22 -17.40 -10.25
N ARG A 64 10.12 -18.23 -9.72
CA ARG A 64 10.72 -19.36 -10.46
C ARG A 64 9.64 -20.30 -10.99
N SER A 65 8.68 -20.71 -10.15
CA SER A 65 7.61 -21.63 -10.54
C SER A 65 6.75 -21.07 -11.68
N VAL A 66 6.40 -19.78 -11.62
CA VAL A 66 5.68 -19.08 -12.69
C VAL A 66 6.48 -19.10 -14.00
N LEU A 67 7.79 -18.84 -13.93
CA LEU A 67 8.69 -18.83 -15.09
C LEU A 67 8.90 -20.24 -15.68
N VAL A 68 9.03 -21.27 -14.85
CA VAL A 68 9.15 -22.67 -15.29
C VAL A 68 7.89 -23.09 -16.04
N ALA A 69 6.71 -22.84 -15.46
CA ALA A 69 5.44 -23.16 -16.10
C ALA A 69 5.24 -22.38 -17.42
N HIS A 70 5.70 -21.13 -17.46
CA HIS A 70 5.66 -20.31 -18.66
C HIS A 70 6.63 -20.80 -19.75
N ARG A 71 7.84 -21.24 -19.36
CA ARG A 71 8.83 -21.79 -20.27
C ARG A 71 8.34 -23.08 -20.92
N ALA A 72 7.75 -23.99 -20.14
CA ALA A 72 7.20 -25.24 -20.66
C ALA A 72 6.16 -25.01 -21.76
N ARG A 73 5.27 -24.02 -21.57
CA ARG A 73 4.28 -23.64 -22.60
C ARG A 73 4.93 -23.01 -23.84
N ALA A 74 6.01 -22.24 -23.67
CA ALA A 74 6.76 -21.71 -24.81
C ALA A 74 7.46 -22.82 -25.60
N GLU A 75 8.07 -23.78 -24.91
CA GLU A 75 8.69 -24.96 -25.52
C GLU A 75 7.66 -25.82 -26.27
N GLU A 76 6.46 -26.00 -25.71
CA GLU A 76 5.35 -26.69 -26.38
C GLU A 76 4.93 -26.00 -27.69
N ARG A 77 4.80 -24.67 -27.69
CA ARG A 77 4.49 -23.91 -28.91
C ARG A 77 5.58 -24.00 -29.97
N CYS A 78 6.86 -23.94 -29.58
CA CYS A 78 7.97 -24.13 -30.52
C CYS A 78 7.96 -25.55 -31.10
N ARG A 79 7.74 -26.55 -30.25
CA ARG A 79 7.69 -27.97 -30.66
C ARG A 79 6.56 -28.25 -31.62
N ALA A 80 5.41 -27.60 -31.45
CA ALA A 80 4.28 -27.69 -32.38
C ALA A 80 4.62 -27.17 -33.79
N LEU A 81 5.68 -26.35 -33.94
CA LEU A 81 6.22 -25.90 -35.21
C LEU A 81 7.44 -26.71 -35.69
N GLY A 82 7.79 -27.80 -35.01
CA GLY A 82 8.97 -28.61 -35.31
C GLY A 82 10.30 -27.99 -34.87
N GLY A 83 10.27 -26.97 -34.01
CA GLY A 83 11.46 -26.28 -33.52
C GLY A 83 11.69 -26.43 -32.02
N GLU A 84 12.81 -25.87 -31.55
CA GLU A 84 13.16 -25.78 -30.14
C GLU A 84 13.18 -24.33 -29.66
N LEU A 85 12.87 -24.10 -28.39
CA LEU A 85 12.92 -22.77 -27.80
C LEU A 85 14.38 -22.33 -27.64
N ALA A 86 14.83 -21.39 -28.48
CA ALA A 86 16.18 -20.86 -28.43
C ALA A 86 16.46 -20.15 -27.09
N ARG A 87 17.69 -20.28 -26.56
CA ARG A 87 18.11 -19.55 -25.34
C ARG A 87 17.98 -18.04 -25.45
N VAL A 88 18.17 -17.49 -26.65
CA VAL A 88 18.08 -16.04 -26.93
C VAL A 88 16.65 -15.58 -27.24
N ALA A 89 15.68 -16.50 -27.26
CA ALA A 89 14.28 -16.17 -27.49
C ALA A 89 13.73 -15.28 -26.37
N PHE A 90 12.72 -14.49 -26.72
CA PHE A 90 12.07 -13.60 -25.78
C PHE A 90 11.23 -14.40 -24.79
N VAL A 91 11.28 -14.02 -23.51
CA VAL A 91 10.43 -14.64 -22.49
C VAL A 91 8.96 -14.39 -22.81
N PHE A 92 8.65 -13.18 -23.29
CA PHE A 92 7.29 -12.80 -23.66
C PHE A 92 7.23 -12.43 -25.13
N SER A 93 6.50 -13.24 -25.89
CA SER A 93 6.32 -13.11 -27.33
C SER A 93 4.87 -13.34 -27.73
N GLY A 94 4.47 -12.77 -28.86
CA GLY A 94 3.25 -13.13 -29.57
C GLY A 94 3.47 -14.22 -30.62
N GLU A 95 4.72 -14.49 -30.99
CA GLU A 95 5.09 -15.51 -31.96
C GLU A 95 5.20 -16.87 -31.26
N ALA A 96 4.78 -17.93 -31.94
CA ALA A 96 4.81 -19.28 -31.38
C ALA A 96 6.24 -19.77 -31.10
N ASP A 97 7.22 -19.35 -31.91
CA ASP A 97 8.65 -19.64 -31.75
C ASP A 97 9.38 -18.72 -30.75
N SER A 98 8.66 -17.74 -30.19
CA SER A 98 9.19 -16.72 -29.30
C SER A 98 10.32 -15.84 -29.89
N SER A 99 10.40 -15.73 -31.21
CA SER A 99 11.47 -15.01 -31.93
C SER A 99 11.35 -13.49 -31.86
N ALA A 100 10.13 -12.95 -31.73
CA ALA A 100 9.89 -11.51 -31.66
C ALA A 100 9.34 -11.08 -30.29
N PRO A 101 9.70 -9.89 -29.80
CA PRO A 101 9.21 -9.40 -28.51
C PRO A 101 7.77 -8.93 -28.60
N LEU A 102 7.06 -8.92 -27.46
CA LEU A 102 5.81 -8.18 -27.37
C LEU A 102 6.02 -6.68 -27.64
N VAL A 103 5.09 -6.07 -28.36
CA VAL A 103 5.12 -4.63 -28.64
C VAL A 103 4.71 -3.85 -27.37
N PRO A 104 5.54 -2.91 -26.86
CA PRO A 104 5.27 -2.21 -25.61
C PRO A 104 3.94 -1.45 -25.56
N SER A 105 3.52 -0.79 -26.65
CA SER A 105 2.22 -0.11 -26.69
C SER A 105 1.06 -1.09 -26.55
N SER A 106 1.13 -2.22 -27.24
CA SER A 106 0.10 -3.27 -27.23
C SER A 106 -0.10 -3.87 -25.84
N VAL A 107 0.98 -4.14 -25.09
CA VAL A 107 0.85 -4.66 -23.71
C VAL A 107 0.20 -3.64 -22.77
N SER A 108 0.49 -2.35 -22.93
CA SER A 108 -0.15 -1.30 -22.12
C SER A 108 -1.64 -1.17 -22.44
N GLN A 109 -2.02 -1.28 -23.71
CA GLN A 109 -3.41 -1.26 -24.13
C GLN A 109 -4.17 -2.49 -23.60
N ARG A 110 -3.54 -3.68 -23.70
CA ARG A 110 -4.11 -4.93 -23.16
C ARG A 110 -4.36 -4.84 -21.67
N TYR A 111 -3.39 -4.36 -20.89
CA TYR A 111 -3.57 -4.15 -19.44
C TYR A 111 -4.68 -3.15 -19.15
N ARG A 112 -4.73 -2.01 -19.85
CA ARG A 112 -5.77 -0.99 -19.65
C ARG A 112 -7.17 -1.57 -19.86
N ARG A 113 -7.38 -2.36 -20.92
CA ARG A 113 -8.66 -3.04 -21.18
C ARG A 113 -9.01 -3.99 -20.05
N LEU A 114 -8.05 -4.82 -19.62
CA LEU A 114 -8.24 -5.75 -18.52
C LEU A 114 -8.64 -5.02 -17.22
N ALA A 115 -7.87 -4.02 -16.80
CA ALA A 115 -8.13 -3.26 -15.58
C ALA A 115 -9.47 -2.53 -15.63
N LYS A 116 -9.87 -2.00 -16.80
CA LYS A 116 -11.20 -1.38 -16.98
C LYS A 116 -12.32 -2.41 -16.81
N ASN A 117 -12.18 -3.59 -17.42
CA ASN A 117 -13.18 -4.65 -17.33
C ASN A 117 -13.31 -5.20 -15.90
N LEU A 118 -12.20 -5.28 -15.16
CA LEU A 118 -12.16 -5.69 -13.76
C LEU A 118 -12.48 -4.56 -12.77
N LYS A 119 -12.83 -3.36 -13.25
CA LYS A 119 -13.14 -2.18 -12.42
C LYS A 119 -12.03 -1.79 -11.44
N ILE A 120 -10.78 -2.08 -11.77
CA ILE A 120 -9.60 -1.68 -10.98
C ILE A 120 -9.30 -0.22 -11.31
N HIS A 121 -9.32 0.69 -10.33
CA HIS A 121 -9.08 2.13 -10.53
C HIS A 121 -7.77 2.45 -11.26
N THR A 122 -6.76 1.63 -11.06
CA THR A 122 -5.41 1.83 -11.58
C THR A 122 -5.23 1.17 -12.95
N HIS A 123 -5.51 1.92 -14.02
CA HIS A 123 -5.54 1.38 -15.38
C HIS A 123 -4.23 1.43 -16.17
N ARG A 124 -3.10 1.89 -15.58
CA ARG A 124 -1.82 2.02 -16.30
C ARG A 124 -0.85 0.94 -15.85
N LEU A 125 -0.23 0.25 -16.81
CA LEU A 125 0.74 -0.82 -16.52
C LEU A 125 1.92 -0.33 -15.66
N LYS A 126 2.35 0.92 -15.85
CA LYS A 126 3.44 1.54 -15.06
C LYS A 126 3.12 1.64 -13.57
N ASP A 127 1.85 1.58 -13.19
CA ASP A 127 1.45 1.69 -11.79
C ASP A 127 1.73 0.40 -11.02
N LEU A 128 1.89 -0.75 -11.70
CA LEU A 128 2.38 -1.99 -11.06
C LEU A 128 3.79 -1.83 -10.50
N ARG A 129 4.64 -1.05 -11.17
CA ARG A 129 5.96 -0.68 -10.65
C ARG A 129 5.85 0.23 -9.43
N ALA A 130 4.88 1.15 -9.43
CA ALA A 130 4.65 2.00 -8.27
C ALA A 130 4.23 1.16 -7.07
N TYR A 131 3.29 0.23 -7.26
CA TYR A 131 2.88 -0.74 -6.27
C TYR A 131 4.06 -1.56 -5.74
N ASN A 132 4.88 -2.15 -6.62
CA ASN A 132 6.07 -2.90 -6.20
C ASN A 132 7.01 -2.08 -5.29
N VAL A 133 7.28 -0.83 -5.66
CA VAL A 133 8.14 0.04 -4.87
C VAL A 133 7.51 0.36 -3.52
N THR A 134 6.22 0.68 -3.48
CA THR A 134 5.53 1.02 -2.22
C THR A 134 5.43 -0.18 -1.28
N GLU A 135 5.18 -1.38 -1.80
CA GLU A 135 5.13 -2.61 -0.98
C GLU A 135 6.50 -2.94 -0.40
N LEU A 136 7.58 -2.84 -1.20
CA LEU A 136 8.93 -3.11 -0.71
C LEU A 136 9.36 -2.11 0.37
N LEU A 137 9.06 -0.83 0.18
CA LEU A 137 9.32 0.20 1.20
C LEU A 137 8.45 -0.02 2.45
N GLY A 138 7.17 -0.37 2.27
CA GLY A 138 6.25 -0.68 3.36
C GLY A 138 6.59 -1.94 4.14
N ALA A 139 7.38 -2.85 3.56
CA ALA A 139 7.97 -4.01 4.22
C ALA A 139 9.33 -3.71 4.87
N GLY A 140 9.74 -2.43 4.94
CA GLY A 140 10.98 -2.00 5.58
C GLY A 140 12.25 -2.18 4.73
N THR A 141 12.12 -2.48 3.42
CA THR A 141 13.30 -2.56 2.54
C THR A 141 13.92 -1.18 2.37
N ASP A 142 15.24 -1.06 2.50
CA ASP A 142 15.92 0.22 2.39
C ASP A 142 15.77 0.85 0.99
N VAL A 143 15.65 2.18 0.97
CA VAL A 143 15.38 2.97 -0.25
C VAL A 143 16.45 2.75 -1.32
N ARG A 144 17.71 2.50 -0.93
CA ARG A 144 18.83 2.31 -1.85
C ARG A 144 18.73 0.93 -2.53
N THR A 145 18.39 -0.11 -1.80
CA THR A 145 18.12 -1.45 -2.35
C THR A 145 16.92 -1.42 -3.27
N VAL A 146 15.82 -0.78 -2.87
CA VAL A 146 14.64 -0.63 -3.75
C VAL A 146 15.01 0.15 -5.03
N ALA A 147 15.73 1.27 -4.91
CA ALA A 147 16.21 2.06 -6.05
C ALA A 147 17.10 1.25 -7.00
N GLY A 148 18.06 0.50 -6.45
CA GLY A 148 18.94 -0.38 -7.21
C GLY A 148 18.17 -1.49 -7.92
N ARG A 149 17.23 -2.14 -7.22
CA ARG A 149 16.35 -3.16 -7.78
C ARG A 149 15.58 -2.60 -8.96
N VAL A 150 14.92 -1.46 -8.84
CA VAL A 150 14.09 -0.93 -9.93
C VAL A 150 14.88 -0.15 -10.99
N GLY A 151 16.16 0.15 -10.76
CA GLY A 151 17.02 0.89 -11.69
C GLY A 151 16.68 2.38 -11.74
N HIS A 152 16.48 3.00 -10.58
CA HIS A 152 16.47 4.46 -10.44
C HIS A 152 17.91 4.95 -10.26
N GLY A 153 18.40 5.76 -11.22
CA GLY A 153 19.71 6.41 -11.11
C GLY A 153 19.75 7.45 -9.98
N GLY A 154 20.97 7.88 -9.60
CA GLY A 154 21.17 8.97 -8.64
C GLY A 154 20.92 8.60 -7.17
N GLY A 155 21.34 7.40 -6.75
CA GLY A 155 21.38 7.03 -5.32
C GLY A 155 20.03 6.88 -4.62
N GLY A 156 18.91 6.80 -5.36
CA GLY A 156 17.58 6.66 -4.79
C GLY A 156 16.77 7.96 -4.69
N ALA A 157 17.29 9.10 -5.15
CA ALA A 157 16.55 10.38 -5.13
C ALA A 157 15.19 10.31 -5.86
N THR A 158 15.12 9.58 -6.98
CA THR A 158 13.83 9.33 -7.68
C THR A 158 12.91 8.43 -6.85
N THR A 159 13.45 7.42 -6.18
CA THR A 159 12.66 6.55 -5.29
C THR A 159 12.09 7.36 -4.13
N LEU A 160 12.94 8.16 -3.49
CA LEU A 160 12.57 8.99 -2.35
C LEU A 160 11.50 10.02 -2.75
N LYS A 161 11.74 10.76 -3.85
CA LYS A 161 10.84 11.81 -4.34
C LYS A 161 9.44 11.32 -4.69
N TYR A 162 9.32 10.13 -5.29
CA TYR A 162 8.05 9.66 -5.85
C TYR A 162 7.37 8.56 -5.05
N TYR A 163 8.09 7.86 -4.18
CA TYR A 163 7.60 6.62 -3.56
C TYR A 163 7.83 6.52 -2.05
N ALA A 164 8.78 7.25 -1.48
CA ALA A 164 9.00 7.29 -0.03
C ALA A 164 8.09 8.31 0.66
N ALA A 165 6.82 8.38 0.26
CA ALA A 165 5.83 9.04 1.09
C ALA A 165 5.77 8.30 2.44
N PHE A 166 5.48 9.01 3.53
CA PHE A 166 5.23 8.37 4.81
C PHE A 166 4.22 7.23 4.65
N LEU A 167 4.65 6.01 4.93
CA LEU A 167 3.81 4.83 4.94
C LEU A 167 3.52 4.48 6.39
N ALA A 168 2.27 4.60 6.81
CA ALA A 168 1.86 4.28 8.19
C ALA A 168 2.24 2.85 8.60
N THR A 169 2.34 1.92 7.64
CA THR A 169 2.82 0.55 7.88
C THR A 169 4.32 0.52 8.21
N SER A 170 5.15 1.24 7.47
CA SER A 170 6.59 1.34 7.73
C SER A 170 6.87 2.03 9.06
N ASP A 171 6.09 3.03 9.43
CA ASP A 171 6.21 3.73 10.71
C ASP A 171 5.86 2.80 11.88
N ARG A 172 4.74 2.07 11.80
CA ARG A 172 4.39 1.06 12.81
C ARG A 172 5.47 -0.01 12.97
N GLN A 173 6.04 -0.49 11.85
CA GLN A 173 7.15 -1.43 11.90
C GLN A 173 8.39 -0.83 12.56
N ALA A 174 8.74 0.42 12.24
CA ALA A 174 9.87 1.11 12.84
C ALA A 174 9.71 1.28 14.36
N VAL A 175 8.54 1.71 14.82
CA VAL A 175 8.23 1.85 16.25
C VAL A 175 8.26 0.48 16.95
N THR A 176 7.70 -0.56 16.33
CA THR A 176 7.71 -1.92 16.90
C THR A 176 9.15 -2.45 17.03
N ALA A 177 9.97 -2.27 16.00
CA ALA A 177 11.37 -2.71 16.01
C ALA A 177 12.21 -1.92 17.02
N PHE A 178 11.96 -0.62 17.17
CA PHE A 178 12.62 0.23 18.16
C PHE A 178 12.21 -0.16 19.58
N ALA A 179 10.92 -0.39 19.83
CA ALA A 179 10.42 -0.80 21.15
C ALA A 179 11.05 -2.10 21.65
N LYS A 180 11.37 -3.05 20.75
CA LYS A 180 12.11 -4.29 21.10
C LYS A 180 13.50 -4.05 21.67
N GLN A 181 14.11 -2.89 21.42
CA GLN A 181 15.44 -2.53 21.94
C GLN A 181 15.37 -1.82 23.29
N LEU A 182 14.17 -1.47 23.75
CA LEU A 182 13.97 -0.78 25.01
C LEU A 182 13.67 -1.81 26.11
N PRO A 183 14.25 -1.63 27.32
CA PRO A 183 13.80 -2.40 28.47
C PRO A 183 12.34 -2.08 28.74
N VAL A 184 11.54 -3.11 29.01
CA VAL A 184 10.16 -2.93 29.48
C VAL A 184 10.23 -2.33 30.88
N PRO A 185 9.54 -1.20 31.16
CA PRO A 185 9.44 -0.65 32.51
C PRO A 185 9.05 -1.72 33.52
N GLU A 186 9.72 -1.74 34.67
CA GLU A 186 9.56 -2.78 35.69
C GLU A 186 8.12 -2.79 36.26
N GLU A 187 7.47 -1.62 36.29
CA GLU A 187 6.08 -1.44 36.69
C GLU A 187 5.06 -2.05 35.70
N LEU A 188 5.47 -2.32 34.45
CA LEU A 188 4.66 -3.04 33.46
C LEU A 188 4.90 -4.55 33.49
N LEU A 189 6.03 -4.99 34.06
CA LEU A 189 6.31 -6.41 34.35
C LEU A 189 5.63 -6.86 35.65
N ALA A 190 5.47 -5.94 36.60
CA ALA A 190 4.73 -6.16 37.84
C ALA A 190 3.21 -6.08 37.61
N GLU A 191 2.58 -7.26 37.56
CA GLU A 191 1.14 -7.48 37.75
C GLU A 191 0.19 -6.80 36.74
N GLN A 192 -0.17 -7.53 35.68
CA GLN A 192 -1.46 -7.33 35.00
C GLN A 192 -2.36 -8.53 35.32
N PRO A 193 -3.53 -8.35 35.94
CA PRO A 193 -4.52 -9.43 36.05
C PRO A 193 -5.04 -9.72 34.64
N VAL A 194 -4.49 -10.74 34.00
CA VAL A 194 -5.03 -11.26 32.74
C VAL A 194 -6.30 -12.01 33.08
N THR A 195 -7.43 -11.30 33.17
CA THR A 195 -8.73 -11.98 33.15
C THR A 195 -8.82 -12.76 31.84
N THR A 196 -8.96 -14.07 32.00
CA THR A 196 -8.77 -15.23 31.11
C THR A 196 -9.53 -15.24 29.77
N PHE A 197 -9.51 -14.15 28.99
CA PHE A 197 -10.16 -14.09 27.68
C PHE A 197 -9.41 -13.20 26.67
N ILE A 198 -9.08 -13.75 25.48
CA ILE A 198 -8.59 -13.00 24.31
C ILE A 198 -9.65 -13.15 23.20
N ASN A 199 -10.18 -12.04 22.69
CA ASN A 199 -11.24 -12.04 21.66
C ASN A 199 -12.47 -12.90 22.03
N GLY A 200 -12.83 -12.97 23.32
CA GLY A 200 -13.94 -13.79 23.81
C GLY A 200 -13.63 -15.29 23.91
N LEU A 201 -12.41 -15.72 23.61
CA LEU A 201 -11.96 -17.11 23.74
C LEU A 201 -11.33 -17.34 25.11
N ARG A 202 -11.77 -18.38 25.80
CA ARG A 202 -11.22 -18.78 27.11
C ARG A 202 -9.85 -19.42 26.91
N LEU A 203 -8.87 -18.98 27.69
CA LEU A 203 -7.54 -19.57 27.71
C LEU A 203 -7.47 -20.73 28.71
N VAL A 204 -6.79 -21.84 28.38
CA VAL A 204 -6.66 -23.04 29.23
C VAL A 204 -5.21 -23.58 29.16
N CYS A 205 -4.56 -23.83 30.31
CA CYS A 205 -3.33 -24.68 30.39
C CYS A 205 -3.76 -26.14 30.63
N GLU A 206 -3.00 -27.10 30.10
CA GLU A 206 -3.18 -28.54 30.36
C GLU A 206 -3.16 -28.92 31.84
N CYS A 207 -2.53 -28.12 32.70
CA CYS A 207 -2.52 -28.34 34.15
C CYS A 207 -3.88 -28.07 34.85
N GLY A 208 -4.89 -27.58 34.12
CA GLY A 208 -6.22 -27.32 34.67
C GLY A 208 -6.35 -26.01 35.46
N ASN A 209 -5.33 -25.14 35.45
CA ASN A 209 -5.41 -23.83 36.08
C ASN A 209 -6.35 -22.89 35.31
N GLU A 210 -7.47 -22.52 35.93
CA GLU A 210 -8.47 -21.61 35.37
C GLU A 210 -8.16 -20.13 35.68
N SER A 211 -7.31 -19.87 36.66
CA SER A 211 -6.75 -18.57 37.05
C SER A 211 -5.37 -18.42 36.41
N LEU A 212 -5.35 -18.17 35.10
CA LEU A 212 -4.11 -18.04 34.34
C LEU A 212 -3.44 -16.69 34.63
N TRP A 213 -2.40 -16.72 35.46
CA TRP A 213 -1.33 -15.73 35.34
C TRP A 213 -0.54 -16.09 34.09
N ALA A 214 -0.73 -15.37 32.99
CA ALA A 214 0.02 -15.65 31.77
C ALA A 214 1.28 -14.77 31.75
N MET A 215 2.46 -15.40 31.74
CA MET A 215 3.71 -14.70 31.45
C MET A 215 3.81 -14.57 29.94
N LEU A 216 3.83 -13.33 29.45
CA LEU A 216 4.05 -13.05 28.04
C LEU A 216 5.56 -13.14 27.76
N VAL A 217 5.98 -14.22 27.12
CA VAL A 217 7.37 -14.41 26.70
C VAL A 217 7.49 -13.98 25.26
N VAL A 218 8.27 -12.93 25.01
CA VAL A 218 8.59 -12.48 23.66
C VAL A 218 9.83 -13.23 23.19
N THR A 219 9.67 -14.12 22.22
CA THR A 219 10.75 -14.85 21.55
C THR A 219 11.12 -14.18 20.22
N GLU A 220 12.16 -14.66 19.55
CA GLU A 220 12.54 -14.18 18.22
C GLU A 220 11.43 -14.39 17.17
N ASP A 221 10.57 -15.41 17.38
CA ASP A 221 9.51 -15.84 16.46
C ASP A 221 8.12 -15.27 16.78
N GLY A 222 7.93 -14.62 17.94
CA GLY A 222 6.63 -14.06 18.32
C GLY A 222 6.48 -13.78 19.82
N ALA A 223 5.26 -13.50 20.27
CA ALA A 223 4.93 -13.44 21.69
C ALA A 223 4.10 -14.69 22.04
N GLU A 224 4.59 -15.49 22.97
CA GLU A 224 3.91 -16.67 23.50
C GLU A 224 3.39 -16.38 24.91
N ALA A 225 2.18 -16.84 25.22
CA ALA A 225 1.62 -16.77 26.56
C ALA A 225 1.86 -18.12 27.26
N LEU A 226 2.65 -18.11 28.33
CA LEU A 226 2.92 -19.28 29.17
C LEU A 226 2.13 -19.17 30.48
N CYS A 227 1.56 -20.27 30.96
CA CYS A 227 0.89 -20.29 32.25
C CYS A 227 1.91 -20.22 33.39
N GLY A 228 1.80 -19.23 34.27
CA GLY A 228 2.72 -19.00 35.38
C GLY A 228 2.68 -20.06 36.48
N GLN A 229 1.80 -21.06 36.39
CA GLN A 229 1.77 -22.20 37.31
C GLN A 229 2.50 -23.43 36.74
N CYS A 230 2.38 -23.67 35.44
CA CYS A 230 2.86 -24.89 34.77
C CYS A 230 4.02 -24.61 33.79
N GLU A 231 4.29 -23.34 33.50
CA GLU A 231 5.14 -22.81 32.42
C GLU A 231 4.81 -23.31 31.00
N ALA A 232 3.75 -24.10 30.83
CA ALA A 232 3.32 -24.60 29.53
C ALA A 232 2.60 -23.53 28.70
N ALA A 233 2.68 -23.66 27.38
CA ALA A 233 1.99 -22.83 26.42
C ALA A 233 0.45 -22.92 26.57
N VAL A 234 -0.21 -21.78 26.52
CA VAL A 234 -1.66 -21.66 26.74
C VAL A 234 -2.42 -21.76 25.42
N GLN A 235 -3.53 -22.51 25.38
CA GLN A 235 -4.39 -22.68 24.20
C GLN A 235 -5.74 -21.97 24.37
N THR A 236 -6.39 -21.57 23.27
CA THR A 236 -7.74 -20.95 23.25
C THR A 236 -8.84 -22.01 23.05
N ARG A 237 -9.98 -21.87 23.76
CA ARG A 237 -11.21 -22.67 23.55
C ARG A 237 -12.42 -21.80 23.17
N PRO A 238 -13.26 -22.24 22.20
CA PRO A 238 -14.36 -21.43 21.67
C PRO A 238 -15.69 -21.44 22.46
N ASP A 239 -15.86 -22.27 23.50
CA ASP A 239 -17.21 -22.68 23.94
C ASP A 239 -17.81 -21.97 25.17
N ALA A 240 -17.53 -20.69 25.44
CA ALA A 240 -18.11 -20.01 26.62
C ALA A 240 -18.83 -18.69 26.28
N ALA A 241 -20.11 -18.62 26.65
CA ALA A 241 -20.97 -17.45 26.50
C ALA A 241 -20.43 -16.23 27.29
N VAL A 242 -20.42 -15.07 26.64
CA VAL A 242 -19.77 -13.83 27.10
C VAL A 242 -20.71 -13.00 27.98
N GLY A 243 -20.32 -12.72 29.22
CA GLY A 243 -20.91 -11.66 30.06
C GLY A 243 -20.23 -10.29 29.83
N PRO A 244 -20.84 -9.17 30.24
CA PRO A 244 -20.36 -7.83 29.88
C PRO A 244 -18.99 -7.53 30.52
N ILE A 245 -18.03 -7.16 29.67
CA ILE A 245 -16.64 -6.90 30.01
C ILE A 245 -16.53 -5.60 30.83
N GLY A 246 -15.93 -5.68 32.02
CA GLY A 246 -15.63 -4.56 32.89
C GLY A 246 -14.41 -3.75 32.40
N ARG A 247 -14.56 -2.41 32.48
CA ARG A 247 -13.60 -1.32 32.22
C ARG A 247 -13.11 -1.15 30.77
N THR A 248 -13.77 -0.22 30.09
CA THR A 248 -13.27 0.48 28.90
C THR A 248 -11.94 1.17 29.24
N ILE A 249 -10.83 0.64 28.70
CA ILE A 249 -9.57 1.39 28.62
C ILE A 249 -9.85 2.57 27.67
N LYS A 250 -9.81 3.80 28.20
CA LYS A 250 -9.77 5.00 27.35
C LYS A 250 -8.41 4.99 26.67
N VAL A 251 -8.36 4.48 25.44
CA VAL A 251 -7.24 4.73 24.55
C VAL A 251 -7.39 6.18 24.13
N ASP A 252 -6.51 7.05 24.64
CA ASP A 252 -6.42 8.41 24.13
C ASP A 252 -6.16 8.33 22.62
N ALA A 253 -6.92 9.11 21.86
CA ALA A 253 -6.82 9.10 20.41
C ALA A 253 -5.37 9.34 20.01
N ALA A 254 -4.85 8.48 19.13
CA ALA A 254 -3.49 8.62 18.61
C ALA A 254 -3.26 10.08 18.17
N PRO A 255 -2.10 10.67 18.49
CA PRO A 255 -1.83 12.05 18.14
C PRO A 255 -2.01 12.23 16.62
N PRO A 256 -2.63 13.34 16.17
CA PRO A 256 -2.90 13.54 14.76
C PRO A 256 -1.60 13.46 13.96
N ARG A 257 -1.62 12.70 12.85
CA ARG A 257 -0.48 12.59 11.95
C ARG A 257 -0.03 13.98 11.50
N GLU A 258 1.26 14.26 11.53
CA GLU A 258 1.83 15.45 10.91
C GLU A 258 1.49 15.49 9.41
N LEU A 259 0.91 16.61 8.98
CA LEU A 259 0.47 16.80 7.60
C LEU A 259 1.69 16.84 6.68
N ALA A 260 1.61 16.10 5.57
CA ALA A 260 2.60 16.24 4.53
C ALA A 260 2.52 17.67 3.95
N PRO A 261 3.61 18.23 3.39
CA PRO A 261 3.62 19.62 2.92
C PRO A 261 2.50 19.97 1.93
N TRP A 262 2.12 19.04 1.04
CA TRP A 262 1.01 19.27 0.11
C TRP A 262 -0.37 19.24 0.79
N GLU A 263 -0.52 18.54 1.91
CA GLU A 263 -1.77 18.45 2.68
C GLU A 263 -1.99 19.71 3.49
N ALA A 264 -0.94 20.25 4.10
CA ALA A 264 -0.99 21.55 4.77
C ALA A 264 -1.40 22.65 3.79
N ILE A 265 -0.77 22.70 2.61
CA ILE A 265 -1.12 23.67 1.54
C ILE A 265 -2.56 23.46 1.06
N ALA A 266 -3.00 22.21 0.88
CA ALA A 266 -4.38 21.93 0.48
C ALA A 266 -5.40 22.37 1.53
N GLN A 267 -5.10 22.16 2.82
CA GLN A 267 -5.96 22.58 3.92
C GLN A 267 -6.01 24.09 4.07
N GLU A 268 -4.88 24.78 3.89
CA GLU A 268 -4.81 26.25 3.89
C GLU A 268 -5.68 26.84 2.78
N LEU A 269 -5.50 26.38 1.53
CA LEU A 269 -6.29 26.85 0.39
C LEU A 269 -7.77 26.47 0.52
N ALA A 270 -8.08 25.28 1.05
CA ALA A 270 -9.46 24.88 1.32
C ALA A 270 -10.09 25.70 2.46
N GLY A 271 -9.28 26.09 3.46
CA GLY A 271 -9.67 27.01 4.52
C GLY A 271 -10.05 28.36 3.95
N ALA A 272 -9.16 28.96 3.15
CA ALA A 272 -9.38 30.24 2.49
C ALA A 272 -10.64 30.26 1.59
N ILE A 273 -11.00 29.14 0.96
CA ILE A 273 -12.24 29.02 0.20
C ILE A 273 -13.46 28.94 1.13
N LYS A 274 -13.37 28.18 2.23
CA LYS A 274 -14.48 27.94 3.15
C LYS A 274 -14.77 29.14 4.06
N ASP A 275 -13.73 29.86 4.47
CA ASP A 275 -13.86 31.07 5.30
C ASP A 275 -14.17 32.33 4.49
N GLY A 276 -14.24 32.22 3.16
CA GLY A 276 -14.61 33.30 2.25
C GLY A 276 -13.47 34.25 1.90
N THR A 277 -12.23 33.95 2.28
CA THR A 277 -11.04 34.70 1.84
C THR A 277 -10.84 34.62 0.32
N MET A 278 -11.21 33.49 -0.29
CA MET A 278 -11.31 33.33 -1.75
C MET A 278 -12.78 33.13 -2.13
N LEU A 279 -13.33 34.05 -2.92
CA LEU A 279 -14.76 34.08 -3.23
C LEU A 279 -15.10 33.12 -4.37
N PRO A 280 -16.32 32.55 -4.40
CA PRO A 280 -16.81 31.78 -5.55
C PRO A 280 -16.67 32.57 -6.86
N GLY A 281 -16.12 31.92 -7.89
CA GLY A 281 -15.82 32.52 -9.19
C GLY A 281 -14.47 33.23 -9.27
N GLU A 282 -13.76 33.45 -8.16
CA GLU A 282 -12.40 33.99 -8.20
C GLU A 282 -11.39 32.95 -8.69
N ASP A 283 -10.35 33.44 -9.34
CA ASP A 283 -9.30 32.61 -9.86
C ASP A 283 -8.37 32.10 -8.75
N VAL A 284 -8.25 30.77 -8.68
CA VAL A 284 -7.35 30.08 -7.77
C VAL A 284 -5.89 30.27 -8.21
N PRO A 285 -4.93 30.45 -7.28
CA PRO A 285 -3.51 30.51 -7.59
C PRO A 285 -3.06 29.35 -8.49
N THR A 286 -2.18 29.63 -9.46
CA THR A 286 -1.69 28.58 -10.34
C THR A 286 -0.77 27.61 -9.60
N VAL A 287 -0.56 26.42 -10.15
CA VAL A 287 0.41 25.45 -9.58
C VAL A 287 1.81 26.06 -9.44
N GLY A 288 2.19 27.00 -10.33
CA GLY A 288 3.45 27.73 -10.24
C GLY A 288 3.49 28.69 -9.06
N ASP A 289 2.42 29.47 -8.88
CA ASP A 289 2.28 30.43 -7.78
C ASP A 289 2.31 29.72 -6.42
N ILE A 290 1.59 28.61 -6.30
CA ILE A 290 1.57 27.76 -5.10
C ILE A 290 2.97 27.20 -4.80
N ALA A 291 3.69 26.75 -5.83
CA ALA A 291 5.04 26.22 -5.64
C ALA A 291 6.00 27.29 -5.11
N GLN A 292 5.92 28.51 -5.66
CA GLN A 292 6.75 29.64 -5.26
C GLN A 292 6.40 30.14 -3.84
N ALA A 293 5.11 30.34 -3.56
CA ALA A 293 4.64 30.91 -2.28
C ALA A 293 5.00 30.02 -1.08
N HIS A 294 4.91 28.70 -1.23
CA HIS A 294 5.19 27.75 -0.15
C HIS A 294 6.61 27.16 -0.19
N GLY A 295 7.47 27.61 -1.11
CA GLY A 295 8.84 27.09 -1.25
C GLY A 295 8.91 25.59 -1.56
N VAL A 296 7.92 25.04 -2.26
CA VAL A 296 7.81 23.60 -2.55
C VAL A 296 8.04 23.28 -4.03
N SER A 297 8.25 22.00 -4.34
CA SER A 297 8.33 21.56 -5.74
C SER A 297 6.99 21.71 -6.46
N VAL A 298 7.02 21.97 -7.77
CA VAL A 298 5.83 22.00 -8.64
C VAL A 298 4.97 20.73 -8.50
N GLY A 299 5.59 19.57 -8.27
CA GLY A 299 4.86 18.32 -8.04
C GLY A 299 4.11 18.27 -6.72
N THR A 300 4.63 18.91 -5.68
CA THR A 300 3.99 19.06 -4.36
C THR A 300 2.79 20.00 -4.46
N ALA A 301 2.98 21.16 -5.09
CA ALA A 301 1.90 22.12 -5.39
C ALA A 301 0.79 21.48 -6.25
N HIS A 302 1.16 20.69 -7.26
CA HIS A 302 0.20 19.97 -8.09
C HIS A 302 -0.65 18.98 -7.28
N ARG A 303 -0.08 18.32 -6.25
CA ARG A 303 -0.84 17.40 -5.38
C ARG A 303 -1.86 18.16 -4.53
N ALA A 304 -1.47 19.30 -3.95
CA ALA A 304 -2.39 20.17 -3.22
C ALA A 304 -3.55 20.65 -4.12
N PHE A 305 -3.22 21.14 -5.31
CA PHE A 305 -4.19 21.57 -6.30
C PHE A 305 -5.14 20.44 -6.77
N THR A 306 -4.60 19.22 -6.94
CA THR A 306 -5.40 18.04 -7.28
C THR A 306 -6.37 17.67 -6.16
N GLN A 307 -5.98 17.90 -4.90
CA GLN A 307 -6.82 17.64 -3.74
C GLN A 307 -8.01 18.61 -3.69
N LEU A 308 -7.80 19.92 -3.90
CA LEU A 308 -8.89 20.90 -4.00
C LEU A 308 -9.92 20.53 -5.09
N LYS A 309 -9.43 20.06 -6.25
CA LYS A 309 -10.29 19.56 -7.32
C LYS A 309 -11.07 18.32 -6.90
N LYS A 310 -10.43 17.38 -6.20
CA LYS A 310 -11.06 16.15 -5.69
C LYS A 310 -12.15 16.46 -4.66
N ASP A 311 -11.90 17.47 -3.83
CA ASP A 311 -12.83 17.92 -2.78
C ASP A 311 -13.95 18.82 -3.34
N GLY A 312 -13.97 19.04 -4.65
CA GLY A 312 -15.04 19.78 -5.33
C GLY A 312 -15.04 21.28 -5.06
N LEU A 313 -13.94 21.83 -4.52
CA LEU A 313 -13.82 23.24 -4.14
C LEU A 313 -13.46 24.15 -5.31
N ILE A 314 -12.94 23.59 -6.41
CA ILE A 314 -12.49 24.35 -7.57
C ILE A 314 -13.00 23.74 -8.88
N GLU A 315 -13.30 24.60 -9.86
CA GLU A 315 -13.64 24.22 -11.22
C GLU A 315 -12.44 24.46 -12.15
N VAL A 316 -12.09 23.45 -12.96
CA VAL A 316 -10.93 23.50 -13.87
C VAL A 316 -11.40 23.32 -15.30
N SER A 317 -11.30 24.39 -16.09
CA SER A 317 -11.62 24.42 -17.52
C SER A 317 -10.36 24.43 -18.39
N ARG A 318 -10.42 23.78 -19.57
CA ARG A 318 -9.27 23.78 -20.49
C ARG A 318 -9.01 25.19 -21.02
N GLY A 319 -7.77 25.66 -20.86
CA GLY A 319 -7.33 26.97 -21.37
C GLY A 319 -7.82 28.17 -20.55
N ARG A 320 -8.41 27.95 -19.37
CA ARG A 320 -8.82 29.01 -18.44
C ARG A 320 -8.18 28.76 -17.07
N ARG A 321 -8.06 29.81 -16.26
CA ARG A 321 -7.68 29.68 -14.85
C ARG A 321 -8.75 28.86 -14.12
N ALA A 322 -8.32 28.13 -13.10
CA ALA A 322 -9.27 27.42 -12.25
C ALA A 322 -9.94 28.44 -11.34
N VAL A 323 -11.24 28.28 -11.12
CA VAL A 323 -12.03 29.18 -10.29
C VAL A 323 -12.57 28.46 -9.06
N VAL A 324 -12.80 29.19 -7.98
CA VAL A 324 -13.46 28.68 -6.78
C VAL A 324 -14.91 28.34 -7.11
N ARG A 325 -15.39 27.18 -6.65
CA ARG A 325 -16.76 26.72 -6.87
C ARG A 325 -17.70 27.31 -5.82
N GLU A 326 -18.95 27.59 -6.19
CA GLU A 326 -20.01 27.87 -5.22
C GLU A 326 -20.24 26.66 -4.29
N VAL A 327 -20.09 26.88 -2.99
CA VAL A 327 -20.41 25.90 -1.95
C VAL A 327 -21.84 26.20 -1.48
N HIS A 328 -22.82 25.41 -1.91
CA HIS A 328 -24.16 25.47 -1.32
C HIS A 328 -24.15 24.74 0.02
N GLU A 329 -24.32 25.47 1.14
CA GLU A 329 -24.58 24.86 2.44
C GLU A 329 -26.00 24.27 2.45
N GLU A 330 -26.11 22.95 2.29
CA GLU A 330 -27.34 22.23 2.66
C GLU A 330 -27.42 22.16 4.19
N ALA A 331 -28.45 22.82 4.73
CA ALA A 331 -28.77 22.86 6.15
C ALA A 331 -28.94 21.45 6.76
N SER A 332 -27.97 21.02 7.57
CA SER A 332 -28.12 19.92 8.52
C SER A 332 -28.20 20.48 9.94
N ASN A 333 -29.32 21.14 10.26
CA ASN A 333 -29.66 21.46 11.64
C ASN A 333 -31.19 21.51 11.84
N ALA A 334 -31.84 20.35 11.75
CA ALA A 334 -33.25 20.19 12.15
C ALA A 334 -33.65 18.72 12.39
N GLN A 335 -32.88 17.94 13.17
CA GLN A 335 -33.40 16.66 13.68
C GLN A 335 -32.64 16.16 14.92
N CYS A 336 -32.60 16.94 16.01
CA CYS A 336 -32.10 16.40 17.29
C CYS A 336 -32.68 17.04 18.56
N CYS A 337 -33.81 17.75 18.50
CA CYS A 337 -34.44 18.32 19.70
C CYS A 337 -35.99 18.28 19.63
N GLN A 338 -36.58 17.13 19.31
CA GLN A 338 -38.00 16.86 19.66
C GLN A 338 -38.13 15.40 20.09
N GLY A 339 -37.89 15.16 21.37
CA GLY A 339 -38.06 13.84 21.96
C GLY A 339 -37.34 13.72 23.28
N MET A 340 -37.73 14.53 24.29
CA MET A 340 -37.65 14.23 25.73
C MET A 340 -37.93 15.50 26.55
N SER A 341 -39.20 15.77 26.87
CA SER A 341 -39.59 16.41 28.13
C SER A 341 -41.13 16.43 28.32
N SER A 342 -41.69 15.42 28.97
CA SER A 342 -42.68 15.62 30.04
C SER A 342 -43.01 14.30 30.73
N THR A 343 -42.19 13.92 31.71
CA THR A 343 -42.69 13.11 32.81
C THR A 343 -42.03 13.64 34.08
N ARG A 344 -42.75 14.50 34.80
CA ARG A 344 -42.50 14.77 36.21
C ARG A 344 -43.69 14.19 36.99
N ALA A 345 -43.35 13.31 37.93
CA ALA A 345 -44.13 12.97 39.11
C ALA A 345 -44.49 14.25 39.89
N SER A 346 -45.48 14.34 40.78
CA SER A 346 -46.00 13.37 41.74
C SER A 346 -47.28 13.91 42.41
N SER A 347 -48.02 13.01 43.08
CA SER A 347 -48.84 13.21 44.30
C SER A 347 -50.06 14.11 44.23
N ASP A 348 -51.18 13.89 44.92
CA ASP A 348 -51.82 12.78 45.65
C ASP A 348 -53.13 13.44 46.16
N GLY A 349 -54.23 12.70 46.35
CA GLY A 349 -55.41 13.27 47.00
C GLY A 349 -56.76 12.72 46.53
N SER A 350 -57.07 11.51 46.96
CA SER A 350 -58.43 10.97 47.04
C SER A 350 -59.32 11.82 47.97
N ARG A 351 -60.60 11.97 47.63
CA ARG A 351 -61.64 12.33 48.60
C ARG A 351 -62.32 11.05 49.09
N LEU A 352 -62.50 11.00 50.42
CA LEU A 352 -63.13 10.01 51.30
C LEU A 352 -62.19 8.96 51.89
#